data_AF-A0A972ZNR6-F1
#
_entry.id   AF-A0A972ZNR6-F1
#
_cell.length_a   1.000
_cell.length_b   1.000
_cell.length_c   1.000
_cell.angle_alpha   90.00
_cell.angle_beta   90.00
_cell.angle_gamma   90.00
#
_symmetry.space_group_name_H-M   'P 1'
#
loop_
_entity.id
_entity.type
_entity.pdbx_description
1 polymer ?
#
loop_
_entity_poly.entity_id
_entity_poly.type
_entity_poly.pdbx_seq_one_letter_code
_entity_poly.pdbx_strand_id
1 'polypeptide(L)'
;MADEKDVAHSGDATADIYGDWLQDSAEFRKDYRQRITVLKAKDMPFENSPDGLLKHMVHDDLNTTECCLDIYMQFLEPGGQSGKSRRLAEHIIYVAEGEGYDLHWDVDFEVDDVFHWGWADEPKKYEWKRGDFVFVPAYTLKQHVNSSPDNEARLIVMTNRIFKSMGLDWIEQIENAGTYKGDLPTELAGPGWEPDSRIKG
;
A
#
# COMPACT_ATOMS: atom_id res chain seq x y z
N MET A 1 29.62 38.81 -18.61
CA MET A 1 28.69 38.00 -17.79
C MET A 1 29.12 38.13 -16.35
N ALA A 2 28.19 38.26 -15.40
CA ALA A 2 28.54 38.18 -13.98
C ALA A 2 29.13 36.79 -13.70
N ASP A 3 30.05 36.70 -12.73
CA ASP A 3 30.57 35.42 -12.26
C ASP A 3 29.43 34.61 -11.62
N GLU A 4 29.39 33.29 -11.84
CA GLU A 4 28.32 32.42 -11.32
C GLU A 4 28.24 32.51 -9.79
N LYS A 5 29.37 32.66 -9.10
CA LYS A 5 29.42 32.82 -7.66
C LYS A 5 28.74 34.11 -7.21
N ASP A 6 28.93 35.20 -7.94
CA ASP A 6 28.30 36.49 -7.61
C ASP A 6 26.77 36.42 -7.77
N VAL A 7 26.30 35.65 -8.77
CA VAL A 7 24.86 35.37 -8.96
C VAL A 7 24.32 34.47 -7.83
N ALA A 8 25.07 33.44 -7.43
CA ALA A 8 24.69 32.55 -6.33
C ALA A 8 24.62 33.26 -4.96
N HIS A 9 25.39 34.34 -4.76
CA HIS A 9 25.34 35.18 -3.56
C HIS A 9 24.27 36.29 -3.61
N SER A 10 23.43 36.33 -4.65
CA SER A 10 22.32 37.28 -4.72
C SER A 10 21.13 36.85 -3.85
N GLY A 11 20.35 37.83 -3.37
CA GLY A 11 19.24 37.61 -2.45
C GLY A 11 19.62 37.78 -0.97
N ASP A 12 18.61 38.00 -0.13
CA ASP A 12 18.75 38.29 1.31
C ASP A 12 17.85 37.39 2.20
N ALA A 13 17.15 36.43 1.59
CA ALA A 13 16.39 35.43 2.30
C ALA A 13 17.30 34.57 3.18
N THR A 14 16.90 34.35 4.42
CA THR A 14 17.62 33.53 5.40
C THR A 14 16.72 32.40 5.90
N ALA A 15 17.32 31.28 6.30
CA ALA A 15 16.61 30.15 6.86
C ALA A 15 17.52 29.33 7.78
N ASP A 16 16.95 28.69 8.80
CA ASP A 16 17.65 27.85 9.77
C ASP A 16 17.47 26.35 9.48
N ILE A 17 17.16 25.99 8.22
CA ILE A 17 16.77 24.63 7.78
C ILE A 17 17.67 23.53 8.36
N TYR A 18 19.00 23.69 8.25
CA TYR A 18 19.93 22.67 8.76
C TYR A 18 19.94 22.60 10.29
N GLY A 19 19.79 23.75 10.96
CA GLY A 19 19.67 23.81 12.42
C GLY A 19 18.41 23.11 12.91
N ASP A 20 17.28 23.35 12.25
CA ASP A 20 16.00 22.69 12.52
C ASP A 20 16.10 21.18 12.30
N TRP A 21 16.71 20.74 11.20
CA TRP A 21 16.95 19.30 10.95
C TRP A 21 17.78 18.61 12.04
N LEU A 22 18.77 19.30 12.62
CA LEU A 22 19.54 18.75 13.73
C LEU A 22 18.68 18.57 14.99
N GLN A 23 17.77 19.52 15.24
CA GLN A 23 16.83 19.46 16.37
C GLN A 23 15.83 18.33 16.16
N ASP A 24 15.17 18.27 15.00
CA ASP A 24 14.22 17.22 14.61
C ASP A 24 14.86 15.84 14.72
N SER A 25 16.09 15.68 14.20
CA SER A 25 16.83 14.42 14.31
C SER A 25 17.14 14.03 15.76
N ALA A 26 17.45 15.00 16.62
CA ALA A 26 17.69 14.76 18.04
C ALA A 26 16.41 14.34 18.78
N GLU A 27 15.27 14.94 18.45
CA GLU A 27 13.97 14.59 19.01
C GLU A 27 13.47 13.23 18.53
N PHE A 28 13.54 12.98 17.22
CA PHE A 28 13.19 11.68 16.64
C PHE A 28 13.97 10.54 17.29
N ARG A 29 15.28 10.70 17.54
CA ARG A 29 16.08 9.66 18.21
C ARG A 29 15.67 9.39 19.66
N LYS A 30 15.02 10.35 20.34
CA LYS A 30 14.44 10.14 21.68
C LYS A 30 13.13 9.39 21.57
N ASP A 31 12.25 9.84 20.68
CA ASP A 31 10.96 9.20 20.38
C ASP A 31 11.13 7.75 19.90
N TYR A 32 11.99 7.52 18.92
CA TYR A 32 12.25 6.21 18.31
C TYR A 32 12.59 5.12 19.33
N ARG A 33 13.34 5.46 20.39
CA ARG A 33 13.71 4.51 21.46
C ARG A 33 12.54 4.08 22.33
N GLN A 34 11.44 4.82 22.31
CA GLN A 34 10.22 4.55 23.07
C GLN A 34 9.18 3.78 22.25
N ARG A 35 9.41 3.61 20.93
CA ARG A 35 8.50 2.91 20.03
C ARG A 35 8.46 1.41 20.27
N ILE A 36 7.38 0.80 19.81
CA ILE A 36 7.13 -0.63 19.99
C ILE A 36 8.00 -1.44 19.03
N THR A 37 8.99 -2.15 19.56
CA THR A 37 9.81 -3.10 18.78
C THR A 37 9.13 -4.44 18.60
N VAL A 38 8.36 -4.88 19.60
CA VAL A 38 7.65 -6.17 19.58
C VAL A 38 6.19 -5.94 19.91
N LEU A 39 5.35 -5.90 18.87
CA LEU A 39 3.90 -5.86 19.02
C LEU A 39 3.36 -7.29 19.19
N LYS A 40 2.64 -7.56 20.28
CA LYS A 40 2.09 -8.90 20.55
C LYS A 40 0.78 -9.09 19.80
N ALA A 41 0.49 -10.33 19.39
CA ALA A 41 -0.70 -10.67 18.61
C ALA A 41 -2.05 -10.26 19.23
N LYS A 42 -2.14 -10.16 20.56
CA LYS A 42 -3.35 -9.71 21.27
C LYS A 42 -3.55 -8.19 21.22
N ASP A 43 -2.48 -7.44 20.94
CA ASP A 43 -2.44 -5.97 20.92
C ASP A 43 -2.47 -5.44 19.47
N MET A 44 -2.35 -6.33 18.47
CA MET A 44 -2.53 -6.00 17.04
C MET A 44 -4.02 -5.77 16.73
N PRO A 45 -4.41 -4.60 16.19
CA PRO A 45 -5.80 -4.29 15.93
C PRO A 45 -6.32 -5.01 14.68
N PHE A 46 -7.56 -5.49 14.77
CA PHE A 46 -8.32 -5.96 13.62
C PHE A 46 -9.02 -4.79 12.93
N GLU A 47 -9.18 -4.89 11.62
CA GLU A 47 -9.94 -3.95 10.80
C GLU A 47 -10.92 -4.72 9.91
N ASN A 48 -12.19 -4.32 9.94
CA ASN A 48 -13.15 -4.64 8.89
C ASN A 48 -12.91 -3.66 7.75
N SER A 49 -12.06 -4.06 6.79
CA SER A 49 -11.58 -3.21 5.71
C SER A 49 -12.36 -3.48 4.42
N PRO A 50 -12.46 -2.50 3.49
CA PRO A 50 -12.95 -2.74 2.13
C PRO A 50 -12.19 -3.85 1.39
N ASP A 51 -10.92 -4.11 1.73
CA ASP A 51 -10.14 -5.19 1.13
C ASP A 51 -10.32 -6.54 1.86
N GLY A 52 -11.10 -6.59 2.95
CA GLY A 52 -11.39 -7.80 3.74
C GLY A 52 -11.02 -7.65 5.22
N LEU A 53 -10.89 -8.79 5.92
CA LEU A 53 -10.50 -8.78 7.33
C LEU A 53 -8.97 -8.65 7.46
N LEU A 54 -8.52 -7.52 8.03
CA LEU A 54 -7.11 -7.25 8.24
C LEU A 54 -6.75 -7.29 9.74
N LYS A 55 -5.49 -7.58 10.04
CA LYS A 55 -4.92 -7.44 11.38
C LYS A 55 -3.53 -6.81 11.29
N HIS A 56 -3.40 -5.59 11.78
CA HIS A 56 -2.21 -4.76 11.58
C HIS A 56 -1.06 -5.15 12.51
N MET A 57 0.12 -5.35 11.93
CA MET A 57 1.35 -5.70 12.65
C MET A 57 2.29 -4.51 12.75
N VAL A 58 2.40 -3.74 11.66
CA VAL A 58 3.25 -2.57 11.53
C VAL A 58 2.46 -1.53 10.74
N HIS A 59 2.23 -0.36 11.34
CA HIS A 59 1.61 0.80 10.70
C HIS A 59 2.13 2.08 11.37
N ASP A 60 2.14 3.22 10.68
CA ASP A 60 2.68 4.47 11.23
C ASP A 60 1.87 4.92 12.47
N ASP A 61 0.56 4.69 12.44
CA ASP A 61 -0.35 4.91 13.58
C ASP A 61 -0.15 3.93 14.77
N LEU A 62 0.58 2.83 14.60
CA LEU A 62 0.83 1.86 15.68
C LEU A 62 2.07 2.16 16.50
N ASN A 63 2.80 3.23 16.15
CA ASN A 63 4.02 3.64 16.84
C ASN A 63 5.07 2.51 16.96
N THR A 64 5.16 1.67 15.93
CA THR A 64 6.18 0.60 15.82
C THR A 64 7.53 1.16 15.39
N THR A 65 8.62 0.44 15.66
CA THR A 65 9.98 0.88 15.27
C THR A 65 10.27 0.80 13.77
N GLU A 66 9.52 0.01 13.00
CA GLU A 66 9.66 -0.04 11.54
C GLU A 66 9.04 1.21 10.90
N CYS A 67 9.85 1.95 10.15
CA CYS A 67 9.51 3.28 9.64
C CYS A 67 9.15 3.29 8.15
N CYS A 68 9.53 2.25 7.41
CA CYS A 68 9.47 2.24 5.95
C CYS A 68 8.40 1.30 5.39
N LEU A 69 7.87 0.37 6.18
CA LEU A 69 6.91 -0.63 5.72
C LEU A 69 5.61 -0.59 6.52
N ASP A 70 4.49 -0.84 5.84
CA ASP A 70 3.24 -1.29 6.47
C ASP A 70 3.08 -2.78 6.27
N ILE A 71 2.72 -3.48 7.34
CA ILE A 71 2.60 -4.93 7.38
C ILE A 71 1.34 -5.32 8.11
N TYR A 72 0.50 -6.12 7.46
CA TYR A 72 -0.72 -6.66 8.06
C TYR A 72 -0.94 -8.12 7.65
N MET A 73 -1.66 -8.84 8.51
CA MET A 73 -2.25 -10.12 8.13
C MET A 73 -3.59 -9.86 7.46
N GLN A 74 -3.89 -10.59 6.40
CA GLN A 74 -5.20 -10.64 5.75
C GLN A 74 -5.75 -12.06 5.84
N PHE A 75 -7.01 -12.17 6.24
CA PHE A 75 -7.70 -13.43 6.47
C PHE A 75 -8.79 -13.60 5.43
N LEU A 76 -8.76 -14.71 4.70
CA LEU A 76 -9.75 -15.05 3.69
C LEU A 76 -10.55 -16.26 4.16
N GLU A 77 -11.86 -16.07 4.32
CA GLU A 77 -12.80 -17.15 4.63
C GLU A 77 -12.71 -18.30 3.60
N PRO A 78 -13.17 -19.52 3.93
CA PRO A 78 -13.22 -20.62 2.97
C PRO A 78 -13.98 -20.24 1.69
N GLY A 79 -13.37 -20.41 0.53
CA GLY A 79 -13.89 -19.97 -0.78
C GLY A 79 -14.02 -18.46 -0.95
N GLY A 80 -13.53 -17.67 0.01
CA GLY A 80 -13.63 -16.22 0.04
C GLY A 80 -12.55 -15.52 -0.78
N GLN A 81 -12.72 -14.20 -0.95
CA GLN A 81 -11.81 -13.35 -1.71
C GLN A 81 -11.67 -11.98 -1.05
N SER A 82 -10.53 -11.33 -1.30
CA SER A 82 -10.35 -9.91 -0.95
C SER A 82 -11.22 -9.02 -1.85
N GLY A 83 -11.20 -7.71 -1.56
CA GLY A 83 -11.61 -6.72 -2.54
C GLY A 83 -10.66 -6.71 -3.76
N LYS A 84 -11.07 -5.98 -4.80
CA LYS A 84 -10.17 -5.60 -5.90
C LYS A 84 -9.62 -4.22 -5.64
N SER A 85 -8.31 -4.11 -5.54
CA SER A 85 -7.64 -2.85 -5.25
C SER A 85 -6.32 -2.72 -6.00
N ARG A 86 -5.84 -1.49 -6.13
CA ARG A 86 -4.50 -1.17 -6.66
C ARG A 86 -3.87 -0.05 -5.87
N ARG A 87 -2.55 0.04 -5.92
CA ARG A 87 -1.80 1.16 -5.37
C ARG A 87 -0.47 1.33 -6.06
N LEU A 88 0.10 2.54 -6.03
CA LEU A 88 1.37 2.81 -6.71
C LEU A 88 2.56 2.02 -6.13
N ALA A 89 2.56 1.77 -4.81
CA ALA A 89 3.58 0.92 -4.20
C ALA A 89 3.34 -0.57 -4.52
N GLU A 90 4.41 -1.36 -4.55
CA GLU A 90 4.32 -2.82 -4.65
C GLU A 90 3.74 -3.45 -3.38
N HIS A 91 3.25 -4.70 -3.53
CA HIS A 91 3.01 -5.61 -2.42
C HIS A 91 3.91 -6.84 -2.51
N ILE A 92 4.52 -7.21 -1.39
CA ILE A 92 5.10 -8.54 -1.20
C ILE A 92 4.20 -9.28 -0.22
N ILE A 93 3.81 -10.49 -0.59
CA ILE A 93 2.86 -11.30 0.17
C ILE A 93 3.51 -12.62 0.51
N TYR A 94 3.48 -12.99 1.79
CA TYR A 94 3.86 -14.32 2.24
C TYR A 94 2.63 -15.12 2.62
N VAL A 95 2.46 -16.31 2.03
CA VAL A 95 1.33 -17.19 2.35
C VAL A 95 1.66 -17.97 3.62
N ALA A 96 1.14 -17.51 4.76
CA ALA A 96 1.38 -18.15 6.04
C ALA A 96 0.58 -19.44 6.20
N GLU A 97 -0.68 -19.46 5.74
CA GLU A 97 -1.62 -20.58 5.84
C GLU A 97 -2.55 -20.62 4.63
N GLY A 98 -3.04 -21.82 4.27
CA GLY A 98 -3.99 -22.05 3.19
C GLY A 98 -3.37 -22.25 1.80
N GLU A 99 -4.25 -22.27 0.79
CA GLU A 99 -3.94 -22.36 -0.64
C GLU A 99 -5.01 -21.60 -1.45
N GLY A 100 -4.61 -21.11 -2.61
CA GLY A 100 -5.45 -20.20 -3.38
C GLY A 100 -4.71 -19.64 -4.59
N TYR A 101 -5.17 -18.50 -5.08
CA TYR A 101 -4.52 -17.81 -6.18
C TYR A 101 -4.73 -16.31 -6.12
N ASP A 102 -3.82 -15.61 -6.78
CA ASP A 102 -3.93 -14.19 -7.07
C ASP A 102 -4.38 -13.96 -8.50
N LEU A 103 -5.20 -12.94 -8.69
CA LEU A 103 -5.57 -12.39 -9.99
C LEU A 103 -4.92 -11.01 -10.14
N HIS A 104 -4.05 -10.85 -11.12
CA HIS A 104 -3.35 -9.59 -11.41
C HIS A 104 -3.71 -9.08 -12.80
N TRP A 105 -4.28 -7.88 -12.88
CA TRP A 105 -4.45 -7.16 -14.14
C TRP A 105 -3.32 -6.17 -14.26
N ASP A 106 -2.38 -6.46 -15.16
CA ASP A 106 -1.21 -5.62 -15.40
C ASP A 106 -1.64 -4.23 -15.85
N VAL A 107 -0.95 -3.23 -15.33
CA VAL A 107 -1.09 -1.84 -15.78
C VAL A 107 -0.30 -1.64 -17.07
N ASP A 108 -0.90 -0.94 -18.01
CA ASP A 108 -0.24 -0.34 -19.16
C ASP A 108 -0.28 1.18 -18.96
N PHE A 109 0.83 1.87 -19.22
CA PHE A 109 0.87 3.31 -19.05
C PHE A 109 1.69 3.99 -20.12
N GLU A 110 1.19 5.14 -20.55
CA GLU A 110 1.85 6.04 -21.48
C GLU A 110 1.95 7.42 -20.83
N VAL A 111 3.08 8.08 -21.06
CA VAL A 111 3.32 9.45 -20.58
C VAL A 111 3.49 10.35 -21.79
N ASP A 112 2.57 11.29 -21.95
CA ASP A 112 2.69 12.42 -22.88
C ASP A 112 2.70 13.72 -22.06
N ASP A 113 1.87 14.71 -22.40
CA ASP A 113 1.62 15.89 -21.54
C ASP A 113 0.86 15.54 -20.25
N VAL A 114 0.21 14.37 -20.21
CA VAL A 114 -0.50 13.79 -19.05
C VAL A 114 -0.23 12.28 -18.95
N PHE A 115 -0.55 11.68 -17.81
CA PHE A 115 -0.51 10.23 -17.66
C PHE A 115 -1.77 9.59 -18.26
N HIS A 116 -1.57 8.58 -19.10
CA HIS A 116 -2.62 7.69 -19.58
C HIS A 116 -2.43 6.31 -18.95
N TRP A 117 -3.46 5.83 -18.26
CA TRP A 117 -3.44 4.54 -17.58
C TRP A 117 -4.47 3.60 -18.20
N GLY A 118 -4.03 2.39 -18.52
CA GLY A 118 -4.86 1.28 -18.90
C GLY A 118 -4.53 0.06 -18.05
N TRP A 119 -5.43 -0.90 -18.02
CA TRP A 119 -5.17 -2.18 -17.40
C TRP A 119 -5.66 -3.27 -18.33
N ALA A 120 -5.02 -4.44 -18.26
CA ALA A 120 -5.51 -5.61 -18.97
C ALA A 120 -7.00 -5.87 -18.65
N ASP A 121 -7.73 -6.39 -19.64
CA ASP A 121 -9.13 -6.81 -19.46
C ASP A 121 -9.21 -8.10 -18.63
N GLU A 122 -8.29 -9.03 -18.89
CA GLU A 122 -8.22 -10.34 -18.24
C GLU A 122 -7.04 -10.40 -17.26
N PRO A 123 -7.22 -11.02 -16.08
CA PRO A 123 -6.14 -11.18 -15.13
C PRO A 123 -5.18 -12.31 -15.54
N LYS A 124 -3.93 -12.17 -15.14
CA LYS A 124 -3.03 -13.30 -14.96
C LYS A 124 -3.35 -13.98 -13.62
N LYS A 125 -3.39 -15.31 -13.64
CA LYS A 125 -3.65 -16.13 -12.45
C LYS A 125 -2.34 -16.70 -11.90
N TYR A 126 -2.11 -16.54 -10.61
CA TYR A 126 -0.95 -17.08 -9.90
C TYR A 126 -1.38 -17.92 -8.72
N GLU A 127 -1.28 -19.25 -8.85
CA GLU A 127 -1.57 -20.18 -7.77
C GLU A 127 -0.52 -20.06 -6.67
N TRP A 128 -0.96 -20.16 -5.43
CA TRP A 128 -0.10 -20.14 -4.25
C TRP A 128 -0.58 -21.13 -3.20
N LYS A 129 0.36 -21.58 -2.38
CA LYS A 129 0.12 -22.38 -1.17
C LYS A 129 1.02 -21.89 -0.04
N ARG A 130 0.74 -22.38 1.16
CA ARG A 130 1.58 -22.10 2.34
C ARG A 130 3.08 -22.19 2.04
N GLY A 131 3.79 -21.11 2.38
CA GLY A 131 5.23 -20.97 2.21
C GLY A 131 5.65 -20.19 0.97
N ASP A 132 4.74 -19.95 0.04
CA ASP A 132 5.02 -19.19 -1.18
C ASP A 132 5.08 -17.67 -0.91
N PHE A 133 5.76 -16.98 -1.80
CA PHE A 133 5.74 -15.52 -1.91
C PHE A 133 5.05 -15.11 -3.20
N VAL A 134 4.19 -14.09 -3.12
CA VAL A 134 3.58 -13.42 -4.27
C VAL A 134 4.09 -11.98 -4.32
N PHE A 135 4.49 -11.54 -5.51
CA PHE A 135 4.87 -10.15 -5.77
C PHE A 135 3.78 -9.51 -6.63
N VAL A 136 3.19 -8.43 -6.14
CA VAL A 136 2.25 -7.59 -6.90
C VAL A 136 3.03 -6.34 -7.34
N PRO A 137 3.26 -6.15 -8.64
CA PRO A 137 3.94 -4.96 -9.14
C PRO A 137 3.19 -3.67 -8.82
N ALA A 138 3.91 -2.55 -8.87
CA ALA A 138 3.37 -1.21 -8.73
C ALA A 138 2.14 -1.01 -9.64
N TYR A 139 1.04 -0.57 -9.03
CA TYR A 139 -0.21 -0.16 -9.70
C TYR A 139 -0.96 -1.24 -10.49
N THR A 140 -0.52 -2.50 -10.39
CA THR A 140 -1.28 -3.67 -10.82
C THR A 140 -2.57 -3.77 -9.99
N LEU A 141 -3.71 -3.92 -10.67
CA LEU A 141 -4.96 -4.27 -9.99
C LEU A 141 -4.86 -5.73 -9.55
N LYS A 142 -5.21 -5.99 -8.29
CA LYS A 142 -5.06 -7.31 -7.68
C LYS A 142 -6.33 -7.79 -6.97
N GLN A 143 -6.44 -9.10 -6.83
CA GLN A 143 -7.38 -9.78 -5.93
C GLN A 143 -6.79 -11.09 -5.41
N HIS A 144 -6.97 -11.39 -4.13
CA HIS A 144 -6.60 -12.67 -3.51
C HIS A 144 -7.84 -13.55 -3.40
N VAL A 145 -7.72 -14.83 -3.77
CA VAL A 145 -8.82 -15.80 -3.68
C VAL A 145 -8.36 -17.04 -2.93
N ASN A 146 -9.09 -17.41 -1.88
CA ASN A 146 -8.91 -18.68 -1.17
C ASN A 146 -9.62 -19.81 -1.92
N SER A 147 -8.88 -20.83 -2.34
CA SER A 147 -9.45 -21.97 -3.08
C SER A 147 -9.96 -23.08 -2.16
N SER A 148 -9.66 -23.04 -0.87
CA SER A 148 -10.11 -24.06 0.08
C SER A 148 -11.59 -23.86 0.43
N PRO A 149 -12.46 -24.88 0.28
CA PRO A 149 -13.87 -24.79 0.67
C PRO A 149 -14.08 -24.89 2.19
N ASP A 150 -13.08 -25.38 2.93
CA ASP A 150 -13.22 -25.74 4.34
C ASP A 150 -12.31 -24.94 5.28
N ASN A 151 -11.21 -24.36 4.78
CA ASN A 151 -10.18 -23.73 5.61
C ASN A 151 -9.96 -22.27 5.25
N GLU A 152 -9.66 -21.46 6.26
CA GLU A 152 -9.20 -20.08 6.09
C GLU A 152 -7.80 -20.02 5.48
N ALA A 153 -7.54 -19.01 4.66
CA ALA A 153 -6.19 -18.65 4.24
C ALA A 153 -5.70 -17.39 4.96
N ARG A 154 -4.42 -17.37 5.31
CA ARG A 154 -3.78 -16.24 6.01
C ARG A 154 -2.57 -15.75 5.24
N LEU A 155 -2.65 -14.51 4.78
CA LEU A 155 -1.62 -13.82 4.02
C LEU A 155 -0.94 -12.78 4.92
N ILE A 156 0.38 -12.66 4.85
CA ILE A 156 1.11 -11.53 5.43
C ILE A 156 1.47 -10.60 4.28
N VAL A 157 0.82 -9.44 4.23
CA VAL A 157 0.98 -8.45 3.17
C VAL A 157 1.90 -7.34 3.65
N MET A 158 2.89 -7.00 2.83
CA MET A 158 3.89 -5.98 3.11
C MET A 158 3.92 -4.98 1.96
N THR A 159 4.01 -3.69 2.29
CA THR A 159 4.09 -2.59 1.32
C THR A 159 4.98 -1.49 1.88
N ASN A 160 5.58 -0.68 1.01
CA ASN A 160 6.44 0.40 1.46
C ASN A 160 5.65 1.71 1.66
N ARG A 161 6.15 2.57 2.56
CA ARG A 161 5.61 3.91 2.83
C ARG A 161 6.29 5.01 2.02
N ILE A 162 7.35 4.72 1.25
CA ILE A 162 8.12 5.80 0.62
C ILE A 162 7.28 6.57 -0.40
N PHE A 163 6.34 5.88 -1.08
CA PHE A 163 5.39 6.52 -1.99
C PHE A 163 4.56 7.61 -1.28
N LYS A 164 4.17 7.40 -0.01
CA LYS A 164 3.50 8.43 0.80
C LYS A 164 4.34 9.66 1.02
N SER A 165 5.61 9.48 1.41
CA SER A 165 6.55 10.60 1.56
C SER A 165 6.83 11.32 0.24
N MET A 166 6.66 10.65 -0.90
CA MET A 166 6.80 11.22 -2.24
C MET A 166 5.54 11.93 -2.76
N GLY A 167 4.42 11.88 -2.02
CA GLY A 167 3.13 12.43 -2.47
C GLY A 167 2.36 11.52 -3.44
N LEU A 168 2.71 10.24 -3.48
CA LEU A 168 2.21 9.22 -4.41
C LEU A 168 1.47 8.07 -3.67
N ASP A 169 0.86 8.34 -2.51
CA ASP A 169 0.08 7.36 -1.74
C ASP A 169 -1.30 7.11 -2.35
N TRP A 170 -1.33 6.72 -3.63
CA TRP A 170 -2.57 6.50 -4.35
C TRP A 170 -3.00 5.06 -4.09
N ILE A 171 -4.17 4.92 -3.48
CA ILE A 171 -4.80 3.65 -3.14
C ILE A 171 -6.21 3.70 -3.68
N GLU A 172 -6.57 2.72 -4.49
CA GLU A 172 -7.87 2.64 -5.13
C GLU A 172 -8.54 1.32 -4.82
N GLN A 173 -9.75 1.42 -4.29
CA GLN A 173 -10.65 0.30 -4.10
C GLN A 173 -11.65 0.27 -5.26
N ILE A 174 -11.52 -0.74 -6.12
CA ILE A 174 -12.38 -0.93 -7.30
C ILE A 174 -13.62 -1.75 -6.93
N GLU A 175 -13.44 -2.81 -6.14
CA GLU A 175 -14.54 -3.63 -5.63
C GLU A 175 -14.30 -3.96 -4.16
N ASN A 176 -15.28 -3.74 -3.29
CA ASN A 176 -15.19 -4.12 -1.88
C ASN A 176 -15.26 -5.65 -1.72
N ALA A 177 -14.57 -6.19 -0.71
CA ALA A 177 -14.71 -7.56 -0.29
C ALA A 177 -16.16 -7.83 0.13
N GLY A 178 -16.71 -9.00 -0.22
CA GLY A 178 -18.09 -9.36 0.15
C GLY A 178 -18.32 -9.46 1.67
N THR A 179 -17.24 -9.61 2.45
CA THR A 179 -17.26 -9.65 3.92
C THR A 179 -17.26 -8.27 4.56
N TYR A 180 -17.03 -7.19 3.80
CA TYR A 180 -16.93 -5.84 4.32
C TYR A 180 -18.30 -5.33 4.81
N LYS A 181 -18.38 -4.98 6.10
CA LYS A 181 -19.58 -4.44 6.75
C LYS A 181 -19.54 -2.92 6.88
N GLY A 182 -19.36 -2.22 5.76
CA GLY A 182 -19.37 -0.76 5.71
C GLY A 182 -19.94 -0.23 4.40
N ASP A 183 -20.01 1.09 4.28
CA ASP A 183 -20.60 1.82 3.16
C ASP A 183 -19.58 2.69 2.43
N LEU A 184 -18.29 2.42 2.64
CA LEU A 184 -17.22 3.15 1.98
C LEU A 184 -17.39 3.01 0.46
N PRO A 185 -17.56 4.13 -0.26
CA PRO A 185 -17.71 4.06 -1.69
C PRO A 185 -16.42 3.54 -2.32
N THR A 186 -16.56 2.68 -3.32
CA THR A 186 -15.46 2.37 -4.23
C THR A 186 -15.07 3.68 -4.94
N GLU A 187 -13.81 3.80 -5.38
CA GLU A 187 -13.31 4.98 -6.10
C GLU A 187 -13.19 6.29 -5.26
N LEU A 188 -13.01 6.18 -3.94
CA LEU A 188 -12.73 7.35 -3.08
C LEU A 188 -11.53 8.21 -3.49
N ALA A 189 -10.64 7.69 -4.34
CA ALA A 189 -9.51 8.43 -4.89
C ALA A 189 -9.93 9.55 -5.87
N GLY A 190 -11.21 9.63 -6.24
CA GLY A 190 -11.72 10.66 -7.17
C GLY A 190 -11.13 10.53 -8.57
N PRO A 191 -11.56 11.38 -9.53
CA PRO A 191 -11.14 11.34 -10.93
C PRO A 191 -9.76 11.98 -11.11
N GLY A 192 -8.79 11.58 -10.31
CA GLY A 192 -7.40 12.01 -10.46
C GLY A 192 -6.80 11.33 -11.67
N TRP A 193 -7.01 11.94 -12.84
CA TRP A 193 -6.56 11.52 -14.18
C TRP A 193 -7.44 10.39 -14.75
N GLU A 194 -8.28 10.76 -15.73
CA GLU A 194 -9.31 9.97 -16.46
C GLU A 194 -9.66 8.56 -15.95
N PRO A 195 -10.94 8.27 -15.65
CA PRO A 195 -11.34 7.01 -15.04
C PRO A 195 -10.88 5.81 -15.86
N ASP A 196 -10.46 4.76 -15.14
CA ASP A 196 -10.17 3.42 -15.65
C ASP A 196 -11.10 3.08 -16.83
N SER A 197 -10.52 2.78 -18.00
CA SER A 197 -11.26 2.55 -19.25
C SER A 197 -12.26 1.38 -19.17
N ARG A 198 -12.21 0.59 -18.10
CA ARG A 198 -13.14 -0.52 -17.80
C ARG A 198 -14.37 -0.08 -17.01
N ILE A 199 -14.38 1.12 -16.42
CA ILE A 199 -15.53 1.70 -15.74
C ILE A 199 -16.42 2.38 -16.80
N LYS A 200 -17.20 1.57 -17.51
CA LYS A 200 -18.36 2.06 -18.26
C LYS A 200 -19.53 2.19 -17.29
N GLY A 201 -20.06 3.41 -17.18
CA GLY A 201 -21.33 3.65 -16.49
C GLY A 201 -22.51 2.91 -17.12
#